data_AF-A0A0K8RF69-F1
#
_entry.id   AF-A0A0K8RF69-F1
#
_cell.length_a   1.000
_cell.length_b   1.000
_cell.length_c   1.000
_cell.angle_alpha   90.00
_cell.angle_beta   90.00
_cell.angle_gamma   90.00
#
_symmetry.space_group_name_H-M   'P 1'
#
loop_
_entity.id
_entity.type
_entity.pdbx_description
1 polymer ?
#
loop_
_entity_poly.entity_id
_entity_poly.type
_entity_poly.pdbx_seq_one_letter_code
_entity_poly.pdbx_strand_id
1 'polypeptide(L)'
;MFLVHFFVFLEAALLMFSCVNCFGGGSFDREKWRRDRCEWIGTIHLEIYLVLDTKYAAIHQENISQCRPYLETLVNNVEAYFWPFNCPDLIITLVGVKVLTSEEEKQFKKYKIFKNDTTPKLDPAFTLSMFNRWVNNDTTFQDADVVYLLTSEEIRDYMVAYKLEMKAASYSSGPCHNRRTALSKDDGKTFSGVPAMVQQIGRLLGIKWDDSRSTEKPCRVTDGYIMSKNGEPTELANFSSCSYDTWDFNYFCHLTIRIALVCT
;
A
#
# COMPACT_ATOMS: atom_id res chain seq x y z
N MET A 1 -3.37 -54.37 7.91
CA MET A 1 -3.70 -52.93 7.93
C MET A 1 -2.79 -52.18 8.92
N PHE A 2 -1.45 -52.28 8.76
CA PHE A 2 -0.47 -51.59 9.64
C PHE A 2 0.84 -51.18 8.92
N LEU A 3 0.96 -51.43 7.61
CA LEU A 3 2.18 -51.09 6.84
C LEU A 3 2.05 -49.79 6.04
N VAL A 4 0.83 -49.30 5.80
CA VAL A 4 0.60 -48.07 5.03
C VAL A 4 0.77 -46.80 5.91
N HIS A 5 0.58 -46.93 7.23
CA HIS A 5 0.75 -45.80 8.15
C HIS A 5 2.22 -45.48 8.46
N PHE A 6 3.15 -46.42 8.34
CA PHE A 6 4.56 -46.17 8.68
C PHE A 6 5.30 -45.34 7.62
N PHE A 7 4.91 -45.47 6.34
CA PHE A 7 5.51 -44.70 5.23
C PHE A 7 5.06 -43.23 5.22
N VAL A 8 3.83 -42.94 5.62
CA VAL A 8 3.32 -41.56 5.68
C VAL A 8 4.03 -40.73 6.76
N PHE A 9 4.43 -41.36 7.87
CA PHE A 9 5.20 -40.68 8.92
C PHE A 9 6.68 -40.45 8.55
N LEU A 10 7.27 -41.30 7.71
CA LEU A 10 8.68 -41.14 7.30
C LEU A 10 8.86 -40.05 6.24
N GLU A 11 7.91 -39.89 5.31
CA GLU A 11 7.90 -38.75 4.37
C GLU A 11 7.60 -37.42 5.08
N ALA A 12 6.68 -37.40 6.05
CA ALA A 12 6.42 -36.22 6.85
C ALA A 12 7.64 -35.82 7.70
N ALA A 13 8.39 -36.78 8.22
CA ALA A 13 9.63 -36.50 8.96
C ALA A 13 10.72 -35.92 8.05
N LEU A 14 10.90 -36.45 6.83
CA LEU A 14 11.88 -35.91 5.86
C LEU A 14 11.51 -34.52 5.34
N LEU A 15 10.22 -34.22 5.17
CA LEU A 15 9.75 -32.87 4.83
C LEU A 15 9.94 -31.90 6.00
N MET A 16 9.73 -32.33 7.25
CA MET A 16 10.01 -31.51 8.44
C MET A 16 11.50 -31.25 8.65
N PHE A 17 12.39 -32.17 8.25
CA PHE A 17 13.85 -31.94 8.28
C PHE A 17 14.34 -31.01 7.16
N SER A 18 13.60 -30.86 6.04
CA SER A 18 13.92 -29.81 5.04
C SER A 18 13.56 -28.40 5.51
N CYS A 19 12.65 -28.25 6.48
CA CYS A 19 12.25 -26.94 7.02
C CYS A 19 13.11 -26.48 8.22
N VAL A 20 13.91 -27.37 8.82
CA VAL A 20 14.64 -27.07 10.07
C VAL A 20 16.09 -26.62 9.84
N ASN A 21 16.63 -26.69 8.61
CA ASN A 21 17.99 -26.19 8.31
C ASN A 21 18.04 -24.77 7.73
N CYS A 22 16.94 -24.01 7.68
CA CYS A 22 16.96 -22.64 7.15
C CYS A 22 17.52 -21.57 8.10
N PHE A 23 17.91 -21.92 9.34
CA PHE A 23 18.40 -20.95 10.33
C PHE A 23 19.88 -21.15 10.73
N GLY A 24 20.68 -21.73 9.83
CA GLY A 24 22.13 -21.90 10.01
C GLY A 24 22.99 -21.30 8.88
N GLY A 25 22.48 -20.34 8.09
CA GLY A 25 23.25 -19.72 7.02
C GLY A 25 24.06 -18.51 7.48
N GLY A 26 25.34 -18.45 7.11
CA GLY A 26 26.19 -17.26 7.32
C GLY A 26 25.67 -16.04 6.53
N SER A 27 26.26 -14.85 6.73
CA SER A 27 25.83 -13.63 5.99
C SER A 27 25.93 -13.83 4.47
N PHE A 28 26.92 -14.60 4.02
CA PHE A 28 27.13 -14.93 2.60
C PHE A 28 25.98 -15.73 1.97
N ASP A 29 25.43 -16.73 2.67
CA ASP A 29 24.31 -17.53 2.16
C ASP A 29 23.02 -16.71 2.07
N ARG A 30 22.81 -15.81 3.04
CA ARG A 30 21.69 -14.86 3.03
C ARG A 30 21.82 -13.84 1.90
N GLU A 31 23.00 -13.29 1.68
CA GLU A 31 23.26 -12.33 0.60
C GLU A 31 23.08 -12.97 -0.78
N LYS A 32 23.60 -14.19 -0.97
CA LYS A 32 23.42 -14.95 -2.22
C LYS A 32 21.94 -15.24 -2.48
N TRP A 33 21.22 -15.76 -1.48
CA TRP A 33 19.79 -16.04 -1.60
C TRP A 33 18.99 -14.77 -1.93
N ARG A 34 19.35 -13.63 -1.33
CA ARG A 34 18.71 -12.34 -1.61
C ARG A 34 18.95 -11.91 -3.05
N ARG A 35 20.18 -12.03 -3.55
CA ARG A 35 20.54 -11.71 -4.94
C ARG A 35 19.82 -12.63 -5.94
N ASP A 36 19.81 -13.93 -5.69
CA ASP A 36 19.17 -14.88 -6.60
C ASP A 36 17.64 -14.64 -6.68
N ARG A 37 17.00 -14.27 -5.56
CA ARG A 37 15.58 -13.84 -5.57
C ARG A 37 15.36 -12.50 -6.25
N CYS A 38 16.30 -11.58 -6.12
CA CYS A 38 16.26 -10.30 -6.81
C CYS A 38 16.29 -10.45 -8.31
N GLU A 39 17.18 -11.28 -8.83
CA GLU A 39 17.24 -11.61 -10.25
C GLU A 39 15.95 -12.29 -10.73
N TRP A 40 15.30 -13.08 -9.86
CA TRP A 40 14.07 -13.78 -10.19
C TRP A 40 12.82 -12.89 -10.18
N ILE A 41 12.67 -11.98 -9.21
CA ILE A 41 11.54 -11.03 -9.16
C ILE A 41 11.74 -9.89 -10.18
N GLY A 42 12.97 -9.40 -10.32
CA GLY A 42 13.29 -8.28 -11.19
C GLY A 42 12.58 -7.00 -10.78
N THR A 43 11.86 -6.41 -11.72
CA THR A 43 11.13 -5.15 -11.55
C THR A 43 9.64 -5.40 -11.34
N ILE A 44 9.08 -4.79 -10.30
CA ILE A 44 7.64 -4.72 -10.07
C ILE A 44 7.07 -3.60 -10.91
N HIS A 45 6.15 -3.94 -11.81
CA HIS A 45 5.31 -2.98 -12.51
C HIS A 45 3.98 -2.88 -11.77
N LEU A 46 3.65 -1.71 -11.24
CA LEU A 46 2.43 -1.45 -10.50
C LEU A 46 1.52 -0.53 -11.30
N GLU A 47 0.42 -1.07 -11.82
CA GLU A 47 -0.57 -0.32 -12.59
C GLU A 47 -1.57 0.36 -11.65
N ILE A 48 -1.45 1.69 -11.52
CA ILE A 48 -2.31 2.48 -10.65
C ILE A 48 -3.42 3.19 -11.42
N TYR A 49 -4.65 3.05 -10.95
CA TYR A 49 -5.82 3.77 -11.43
C TYR A 49 -6.24 4.81 -10.38
N LEU A 50 -6.27 6.08 -10.75
CA LEU A 50 -6.67 7.16 -9.85
C LEU A 50 -8.16 7.45 -9.98
N VAL A 51 -8.83 7.55 -8.83
CA VAL A 51 -10.23 7.95 -8.73
C VAL A 51 -10.24 9.30 -8.01
N LEU A 52 -10.81 10.32 -8.64
CA LEU A 52 -10.87 11.67 -8.10
C LEU A 52 -12.30 11.96 -7.67
N ASP A 53 -12.47 12.43 -6.44
CA ASP A 53 -13.78 12.94 -6.03
C ASP A 53 -14.09 14.30 -6.65
N THR A 54 -15.37 14.68 -6.59
CA THR A 54 -15.89 15.93 -7.14
C THR A 54 -15.21 17.16 -6.55
N LYS A 55 -14.86 17.14 -5.26
CA LYS A 55 -14.19 18.27 -4.60
C LYS A 55 -12.75 18.45 -5.08
N TYR A 56 -12.01 17.36 -5.22
CA TYR A 56 -10.67 17.34 -5.76
C TYR A 56 -10.65 17.75 -7.23
N ALA A 57 -11.57 17.20 -8.03
CA ALA A 57 -11.72 17.57 -9.43
C ALA A 57 -12.05 19.06 -9.62
N ALA A 58 -12.84 19.65 -8.72
CA ALA A 58 -13.17 21.08 -8.76
C ALA A 58 -11.95 22.01 -8.58
N ILE A 59 -10.86 21.54 -7.95
CA ILE A 59 -9.62 22.32 -7.81
C ILE A 59 -9.01 22.65 -9.17
N HIS A 60 -9.19 21.75 -10.14
CA HIS A 60 -8.65 21.87 -11.50
C HIS A 60 -9.68 22.43 -12.50
N GLN A 61 -10.71 23.13 -12.02
CA GLN A 61 -11.72 23.82 -12.85
C GLN A 61 -12.40 22.91 -13.88
N GLU A 62 -12.64 21.64 -13.51
CA GLU A 62 -13.24 20.59 -14.37
C GLU A 62 -12.41 20.20 -15.61
N ASN A 63 -11.22 20.78 -15.80
CA ASN A 63 -10.36 20.44 -16.93
C ASN A 63 -9.39 19.30 -16.59
N ILE A 64 -9.89 18.07 -16.66
CA ILE A 64 -9.10 16.85 -16.39
C ILE A 64 -7.82 16.80 -17.23
N SER A 65 -7.84 17.34 -18.46
CA SER A 65 -6.64 17.36 -19.32
C SER A 65 -5.51 18.22 -18.74
N GLN A 66 -5.82 19.24 -17.95
CA GLN A 66 -4.86 20.02 -17.18
C GLN A 66 -4.49 19.38 -15.83
N CYS A 67 -5.34 18.48 -15.31
CA CYS A 67 -5.08 17.72 -14.10
C CYS A 67 -4.08 16.57 -14.36
N ARG A 68 -4.10 15.96 -15.55
CA ARG A 68 -3.26 14.80 -15.87
C ARG A 68 -1.75 15.01 -15.62
N PRO A 69 -1.10 16.10 -16.05
CA PRO A 69 0.32 16.34 -15.75
C PRO A 69 0.62 16.42 -14.26
N TYR A 70 -0.30 16.98 -13.45
CA TYR A 70 -0.17 17.00 -12.00
C TYR A 70 -0.23 15.57 -11.44
N LEU A 71 -1.20 14.77 -11.86
CA LEU A 71 -1.35 13.38 -11.39
C LEU A 71 -0.18 12.49 -11.79
N GLU A 72 0.33 12.63 -13.01
CA GLU A 72 1.54 11.93 -13.47
C GLU A 72 2.76 12.34 -12.63
N THR A 73 2.91 13.64 -12.36
CA THR A 73 3.98 14.15 -11.50
C THR A 73 3.82 13.64 -10.06
N LEU A 74 2.60 13.58 -9.53
CA LEU A 74 2.29 13.04 -8.20
C LEU A 74 2.73 11.57 -8.11
N VAL A 75 2.35 10.74 -9.09
CA VAL A 75 2.71 9.32 -9.16
C VAL A 75 4.23 9.14 -9.28
N ASN A 76 4.89 9.93 -10.13
CA ASN A 76 6.35 9.88 -10.27
C ASN A 76 7.08 10.29 -8.97
N ASN A 77 6.56 11.29 -8.25
CA ASN A 77 7.10 11.66 -6.94
C ASN A 77 6.93 10.52 -5.93
N VAL A 78 5.81 9.80 -5.96
CA VAL A 78 5.59 8.63 -5.09
C VAL A 78 6.58 7.51 -5.43
N GLU A 79 6.77 7.20 -6.72
CA GLU A 79 7.74 6.19 -7.18
C GLU A 79 9.16 6.52 -6.70
N ALA A 80 9.57 7.79 -6.75
CA ALA A 80 10.90 8.23 -6.38
C ALA A 80 11.28 7.91 -4.93
N TYR A 81 10.31 7.81 -4.02
CA TYR A 81 10.55 7.39 -2.64
C TYR A 81 11.00 5.93 -2.55
N PHE A 82 10.66 5.10 -3.54
CA PHE A 82 11.02 3.68 -3.60
C PHE A 82 12.33 3.41 -4.33
N TRP A 83 12.93 4.37 -5.03
CA TRP A 83 14.23 4.19 -5.69
C TRP A 83 15.38 3.72 -4.78
N PRO A 84 15.44 4.08 -3.48
CA PRO A 84 16.46 3.54 -2.57
C PRO A 84 16.31 2.04 -2.27
N PHE A 85 15.18 1.41 -2.58
CA PHE A 85 15.04 -0.03 -2.44
C PHE A 85 15.82 -0.71 -3.57
N ASN A 86 16.99 -1.23 -3.23
CA ASN A 86 17.87 -1.88 -4.21
C ASN A 86 17.27 -3.12 -4.90
N CYS A 87 16.17 -3.67 -4.37
CA CYS A 87 15.52 -4.85 -4.92
C CYS A 87 14.23 -5.28 -4.17
N PRO A 88 13.14 -5.64 -4.87
CA PRO A 88 12.94 -5.38 -6.30
C PRO A 88 12.76 -3.89 -6.58
N ASP A 89 13.05 -3.49 -7.82
CA ASP A 89 12.71 -2.14 -8.30
C ASP A 89 11.19 -2.01 -8.41
N LEU A 90 10.68 -0.80 -8.23
CA LEU A 90 9.26 -0.49 -8.39
C LEU A 90 9.08 0.57 -9.47
N ILE A 91 8.27 0.24 -10.48
CA ILE A 91 7.80 1.18 -11.50
C ILE A 91 6.30 1.33 -11.32
N ILE A 92 5.83 2.56 -11.11
CA ILE A 92 4.40 2.86 -10.94
C ILE A 92 3.88 3.51 -12.21
N THR A 93 2.93 2.86 -12.88
CA THR A 93 2.35 3.36 -14.13
C THR A 93 0.92 3.84 -13.92
N LEU A 94 0.64 5.11 -14.20
CA LEU A 94 -0.71 5.64 -14.21
C LEU A 94 -1.48 5.13 -15.44
N VAL A 95 -2.35 4.15 -15.24
CA VAL A 95 -3.10 3.51 -16.34
C VAL A 95 -4.46 4.16 -16.62
N GLY A 96 -5.01 4.89 -15.66
CA GLY A 96 -6.32 5.53 -15.84
C GLY A 96 -6.67 6.52 -14.75
N VAL A 97 -7.62 7.41 -15.08
CA VAL A 97 -8.18 8.41 -14.18
C VAL A 97 -9.70 8.41 -14.35
N LYS A 98 -10.44 8.36 -13.24
CA LYS A 98 -11.92 8.49 -13.22
C LYS A 98 -12.30 9.62 -12.27
N VAL A 99 -13.07 10.58 -12.77
CA VAL A 99 -13.73 11.58 -11.92
C VAL A 99 -15.09 11.04 -11.52
N LEU A 100 -15.36 11.07 -10.22
CA LEU A 100 -16.62 10.61 -9.65
C LEU A 100 -17.72 11.64 -9.84
N THR A 101 -18.95 11.14 -9.91
CA THR A 101 -20.15 11.93 -9.71
C THR A 101 -20.52 11.99 -8.23
N SER A 102 -21.29 13.00 -7.83
CA SER A 102 -21.80 13.10 -6.46
C SER A 102 -22.69 11.91 -6.05
N GLU A 103 -23.33 11.22 -7.00
CA GLU A 103 -24.12 10.02 -6.71
C GLU A 103 -23.25 8.78 -6.50
N GLU A 104 -22.15 8.62 -7.23
CA GLU A 104 -21.18 7.55 -6.97
C GLU A 104 -20.54 7.73 -5.59
N GLU A 105 -20.16 8.96 -5.23
CA GLU A 105 -19.56 9.24 -3.91
C GLU A 105 -20.45 8.81 -2.75
N LYS A 106 -21.77 9.02 -2.83
CA LYS A 106 -22.72 8.64 -1.78
C LYS A 106 -22.76 7.13 -1.52
N GLN A 107 -22.33 6.30 -2.47
CA GLN A 107 -22.35 4.84 -2.32
C GLN A 107 -21.29 4.34 -1.34
N PHE A 108 -20.19 5.08 -1.18
CA PHE A 108 -19.08 4.64 -0.36
C PHE A 108 -18.56 5.66 0.65
N LYS A 109 -18.68 6.96 0.40
CA LYS A 109 -18.23 7.98 1.35
C LYS A 109 -19.17 8.07 2.54
N LYS A 110 -18.57 8.15 3.73
CA LYS A 110 -19.30 8.44 4.96
C LYS A 110 -18.62 9.54 5.72
N TYR A 111 -19.44 10.43 6.25
CA TYR A 111 -18.98 11.54 7.06
C TYR A 111 -19.46 11.42 8.50
N LYS A 112 -18.67 11.96 9.41
CA LYS A 112 -18.99 12.03 10.84
C LYS A 112 -18.54 13.37 11.40
N ILE A 113 -19.28 13.88 12.37
CA ILE A 113 -18.96 15.13 13.08
C ILE A 113 -18.36 14.78 14.44
N PHE A 114 -17.22 15.38 14.79
CA PHE A 114 -16.65 15.23 16.13
C PHE A 114 -17.33 16.17 17.12
N LYS A 115 -17.37 15.79 18.40
CA LYS A 115 -17.97 16.61 19.47
C LYS A 115 -17.47 18.07 19.51
N ASN A 116 -16.25 18.34 19.03
CA ASN A 116 -15.62 19.67 19.05
C ASN A 116 -15.44 20.27 17.65
N ASP A 117 -15.88 19.59 16.59
CA ASP A 117 -15.81 20.10 15.22
C ASP A 117 -17.22 20.54 14.78
N THR A 118 -17.30 21.62 14.00
CA THR A 118 -18.55 22.08 13.38
C THR A 118 -18.76 21.50 11.98
N THR A 119 -17.69 20.98 11.37
CA THR A 119 -17.69 20.46 10.00
C THR A 119 -17.60 18.93 10.00
N PRO A 120 -18.38 18.25 9.13
CA PRO A 120 -18.23 16.82 8.93
C PRO A 120 -16.88 16.50 8.28
N LYS A 121 -16.23 15.44 8.74
CA LYS A 121 -14.98 14.91 8.17
C LYS A 121 -15.21 13.51 7.62
N LEU A 122 -14.41 13.11 6.64
CA LEU A 122 -14.51 11.82 5.98
C LEU A 122 -14.03 10.71 6.93
N ASP A 123 -14.85 9.66 7.09
CA ASP A 123 -14.49 8.45 7.84
C ASP A 123 -13.66 7.52 6.93
N PRO A 124 -12.34 7.41 7.14
CA PRO A 124 -11.46 6.67 6.23
C PRO A 124 -11.73 5.18 6.26
N ALA A 125 -12.00 4.60 7.43
CA ALA A 125 -12.16 3.15 7.57
C ALA A 125 -13.46 2.67 6.90
N PHE A 126 -14.56 3.39 7.15
CA PHE A 126 -15.82 3.09 6.47
C PHE A 126 -15.71 3.34 4.97
N THR A 127 -15.16 4.49 4.58
CA THR A 127 -15.04 4.89 3.18
C THR A 127 -14.19 3.90 2.40
N LEU A 128 -13.03 3.50 2.93
CA LEU A 128 -12.16 2.50 2.28
C LEU A 128 -12.88 1.16 2.07
N SER A 129 -13.60 0.67 3.08
CA SER A 129 -14.30 -0.61 3.00
C SER A 129 -15.39 -0.61 1.91
N MET A 130 -16.19 0.46 1.87
CA MET A 130 -17.24 0.59 0.86
C MET A 130 -16.68 0.92 -0.53
N PHE A 131 -15.62 1.72 -0.60
CA PHE A 131 -14.93 2.06 -1.85
C PHE A 131 -14.35 0.80 -2.49
N ASN A 132 -13.71 -0.06 -1.71
CA ASN A 132 -13.22 -1.35 -2.17
C ASN A 132 -14.33 -2.24 -2.72
N ARG A 133 -15.49 -2.28 -2.06
CA ARG A 133 -16.65 -3.02 -2.56
C ARG A 133 -17.16 -2.44 -3.89
N TRP A 134 -17.22 -1.12 -4.00
CA TRP A 134 -17.65 -0.42 -5.20
C TRP A 134 -16.69 -0.69 -6.37
N VAL A 135 -15.37 -0.55 -6.14
CA VAL A 135 -14.32 -0.84 -7.14
C VAL A 135 -14.40 -2.28 -7.64
N ASN A 136 -14.55 -3.26 -6.74
CA ASN A 136 -14.60 -4.67 -7.13
C ASN A 136 -15.86 -5.06 -7.91
N ASN A 137 -16.89 -4.20 -7.95
CA ASN A 137 -18.11 -4.40 -8.72
C ASN A 137 -18.09 -3.67 -10.08
N ASP A 138 -17.09 -2.84 -10.35
CA ASP A 138 -16.98 -2.05 -11.59
C ASP A 138 -15.85 -2.63 -12.46
N THR A 139 -16.20 -3.10 -13.66
CA THR A 139 -15.25 -3.74 -14.59
C THR A 139 -14.22 -2.75 -15.14
N THR A 140 -14.45 -1.43 -15.01
CA THR A 140 -13.49 -0.39 -15.41
C THR A 140 -12.13 -0.57 -14.75
N PHE A 141 -12.10 -1.14 -13.54
CA PHE A 141 -10.88 -1.28 -12.76
C PHE A 141 -10.28 -2.69 -12.80
N GLN A 142 -10.84 -3.61 -13.59
CA GLN A 142 -10.50 -5.03 -13.53
C GLN A 142 -8.98 -5.27 -13.69
N ASP A 143 -8.34 -4.52 -14.58
CA ASP A 143 -6.93 -4.68 -14.96
C ASP A 143 -5.97 -3.84 -14.11
N ALA A 144 -6.46 -3.00 -13.20
CA ALA A 144 -5.59 -2.16 -12.36
C ALA A 144 -5.06 -2.93 -11.13
N ASP A 145 -3.76 -2.89 -10.86
CA ASP A 145 -3.17 -3.48 -9.65
C ASP A 145 -3.60 -2.75 -8.38
N VAL A 146 -3.78 -1.43 -8.48
CA VAL A 146 -4.18 -0.54 -7.38
C VAL A 146 -5.21 0.47 -7.87
N VAL A 147 -6.28 0.65 -7.10
CA VAL A 147 -7.26 1.72 -7.32
C VAL A 147 -7.21 2.70 -6.16
N TYR A 148 -6.89 3.95 -6.45
CA TYR A 148 -6.52 4.94 -5.45
C TYR A 148 -7.47 6.14 -5.47
N LEU A 149 -8.18 6.39 -4.37
CA LEU A 149 -9.06 7.55 -4.22
C LEU A 149 -8.27 8.77 -3.72
N LEU A 150 -8.21 9.81 -4.54
CA LEU A 150 -7.73 11.14 -4.14
C LEU A 150 -8.90 12.03 -3.77
N THR A 151 -8.75 12.71 -2.64
CA THR A 151 -9.75 13.65 -2.11
C THR A 151 -9.08 14.91 -1.60
N SER A 152 -9.77 16.04 -1.68
CA SER A 152 -9.35 17.28 -1.00
C SER A 152 -10.02 17.43 0.38
N GLU A 153 -10.79 16.44 0.81
CA GLU A 153 -11.54 16.49 2.06
C GLU A 153 -10.67 16.17 3.27
N GLU A 154 -11.05 16.74 4.41
CA GLU A 154 -10.43 16.37 5.68
C GLU A 154 -10.82 14.94 6.06
N ILE A 155 -9.81 14.11 6.28
CA ILE A 155 -9.95 12.72 6.73
C ILE A 155 -9.63 12.67 8.23
N ARG A 156 -10.33 11.82 8.99
CA ARG A 156 -10.05 11.69 10.43
C ARG A 156 -10.37 10.30 10.96
N ASP A 157 -9.53 9.77 11.86
CA ASP A 157 -9.81 8.46 12.47
C ASP A 157 -10.97 8.54 13.47
N TYR A 158 -11.88 7.58 13.39
CA TYR A 158 -12.97 7.39 14.33
C TYR A 158 -12.85 6.09 15.14
N MET A 159 -11.82 5.26 14.90
CA MET A 159 -11.64 3.95 15.52
C MET A 159 -10.74 3.97 16.76
N VAL A 160 -9.77 4.87 16.85
CA VAL A 160 -8.84 4.94 17.99
C VAL A 160 -9.23 6.05 18.96
N ALA A 161 -9.10 5.77 20.27
CA ALA A 161 -9.43 6.71 21.36
C ALA A 161 -8.63 8.04 21.30
N TYR A 162 -7.48 8.04 20.64
CA TYR A 162 -6.67 9.21 20.34
C TYR A 162 -6.96 9.67 18.91
N LYS A 163 -7.74 10.75 18.82
CA LYS A 163 -8.40 11.31 17.64
C LYS A 163 -7.42 12.08 16.74
N LEU A 164 -6.40 11.39 16.23
CA LEU A 164 -5.36 11.97 15.40
C LEU A 164 -5.88 12.28 13.98
N GLU A 165 -5.25 13.26 13.34
CA GLU A 165 -5.49 13.57 11.93
C GLU A 165 -4.98 12.42 11.06
N MET A 166 -5.89 11.63 10.48
CA MET A 166 -5.50 10.65 9.48
C MET A 166 -5.40 11.34 8.13
N LYS A 167 -4.30 11.11 7.41
CA LYS A 167 -4.15 11.64 6.05
C LYS A 167 -4.59 10.65 4.97
N ALA A 168 -4.76 9.37 5.34
CA ALA A 168 -5.00 8.30 4.38
C ALA A 168 -5.44 6.99 5.05
N ALA A 169 -5.88 6.03 4.23
CA ALA A 169 -6.11 4.64 4.62
C ALA A 169 -5.92 3.68 3.44
N SER A 170 -5.50 2.45 3.73
CA SER A 170 -5.31 1.38 2.75
C SER A 170 -5.45 0.01 3.40
N TYR A 171 -5.64 -1.02 2.57
CA TYR A 171 -5.39 -2.39 3.00
C TYR A 171 -3.88 -2.66 3.03
N SER A 172 -3.48 -3.73 3.74
CA SER A 172 -2.12 -4.26 3.67
C SER A 172 -2.05 -5.44 2.73
N SER A 173 -0.95 -5.57 1.98
CA SER A 173 -0.72 -6.73 1.09
C SER A 173 -1.91 -6.93 0.13
N GLY A 174 -2.33 -5.82 -0.47
CA GLY A 174 -3.60 -5.67 -1.18
C GLY A 174 -3.60 -5.87 -2.70
N PRO A 175 -2.52 -5.52 -3.45
CA PRO A 175 -2.47 -5.69 -4.90
C PRO A 175 -2.79 -7.13 -5.33
N CYS A 176 -3.36 -7.28 -6.54
CA CYS A 176 -3.84 -8.55 -7.09
C CYS A 176 -4.87 -9.32 -6.24
N HIS A 177 -5.52 -8.67 -5.29
CA HIS A 177 -6.61 -9.23 -4.51
C HIS A 177 -7.81 -8.29 -4.48
N ASN A 178 -8.93 -8.77 -3.94
CA ASN A 178 -10.14 -7.97 -3.66
C ASN A 178 -9.92 -6.87 -2.58
N ARG A 179 -8.68 -6.46 -2.31
CA ARG A 179 -8.26 -5.49 -1.30
C ARG A 179 -7.23 -4.51 -1.86
N ARG A 180 -7.32 -4.21 -3.16
CA ARG A 180 -6.37 -3.38 -3.92
C ARG A 180 -6.61 -1.87 -3.85
N THR A 181 -7.36 -1.40 -2.85
CA THR A 181 -7.74 0.01 -2.75
C THR A 181 -7.01 0.77 -1.65
N ALA A 182 -6.78 2.05 -1.90
CA ALA A 182 -6.31 3.01 -0.91
C ALA A 182 -6.97 4.38 -1.14
N LEU A 183 -6.86 5.26 -0.16
CA LEU A 183 -7.31 6.64 -0.26
C LEU A 183 -6.39 7.58 0.52
N SER A 184 -6.19 8.81 0.02
CA SER A 184 -5.51 9.87 0.77
C SER A 184 -6.04 11.25 0.42
N LYS A 185 -5.74 12.19 1.30
CA LYS A 185 -5.91 13.61 1.07
C LYS A 185 -4.75 14.15 0.22
N ASP A 186 -5.07 15.01 -0.75
CA ASP A 186 -4.14 15.86 -1.48
C ASP A 186 -4.80 17.22 -1.77
N ASP A 187 -4.00 18.28 -1.85
CA ASP A 187 -4.49 19.65 -2.12
C ASP A 187 -4.56 20.00 -3.62
N GLY A 188 -4.13 19.10 -4.51
CA GLY A 188 -4.14 19.29 -5.96
C GLY A 188 -3.19 20.39 -6.44
N LYS A 189 -2.31 20.89 -5.58
CA LYS A 189 -1.50 22.10 -5.87
C LYS A 189 -0.05 21.97 -5.47
N THR A 190 0.23 21.39 -4.31
CA THR A 190 1.57 21.39 -3.72
C THR A 190 2.15 19.99 -3.54
N PHE A 191 1.48 18.96 -4.09
CA PHE A 191 1.83 17.56 -3.88
C PHE A 191 1.81 17.16 -2.40
N SER A 192 0.96 17.82 -1.61
CA SER A 192 0.83 17.60 -0.17
C SER A 192 0.42 16.16 0.19
N GLY A 193 -0.18 15.43 -0.74
CA GLY A 193 -0.57 14.03 -0.60
C GLY A 193 0.54 13.02 -0.83
N VAL A 194 1.72 13.40 -1.36
CA VAL A 194 2.80 12.44 -1.69
C VAL A 194 3.18 11.58 -0.49
N PRO A 195 3.47 12.12 0.72
CA PRO A 195 3.86 11.27 1.85
C PRO A 195 2.77 10.26 2.23
N ALA A 196 1.52 10.68 2.21
CA ALA A 196 0.37 9.84 2.55
C ALA A 196 0.17 8.73 1.51
N MET A 197 0.38 9.04 0.23
CA MET A 197 0.32 8.08 -0.87
C MET A 197 1.46 7.08 -0.82
N VAL A 198 2.70 7.51 -0.57
CA VAL A 198 3.86 6.63 -0.34
C VAL A 198 3.58 5.64 0.78
N GLN A 199 3.07 6.12 1.92
CA GLN A 199 2.67 5.25 3.03
C GLN A 199 1.67 4.18 2.59
N GLN A 200 0.61 4.57 1.88
CA GLN A 200 -0.44 3.63 1.48
C GLN A 200 0.02 2.64 0.41
N ILE A 201 0.84 3.06 -0.55
CA ILE A 201 1.45 2.15 -1.53
C ILE A 201 2.40 1.18 -0.82
N GLY A 202 3.23 1.66 0.11
CA GLY A 202 4.08 0.81 0.94
C GLY A 202 3.26 -0.24 1.71
N ARG A 203 2.15 0.16 2.33
CA ARG A 203 1.21 -0.75 3.01
C ARG A 203 0.63 -1.79 2.07
N LEU A 204 0.15 -1.36 0.90
CA LEU A 204 -0.39 -2.25 -0.13
C LEU A 204 0.67 -3.27 -0.56
N LEU A 205 1.93 -2.86 -0.69
CA LEU A 205 3.07 -3.73 -1.04
C LEU A 205 3.63 -4.54 0.14
N GLY A 206 3.05 -4.42 1.34
CA GLY A 206 3.39 -5.24 2.51
C GLY A 206 4.36 -4.62 3.52
N ILE A 207 4.84 -3.39 3.28
CA ILE A 207 5.65 -2.65 4.24
C ILE A 207 4.83 -2.38 5.51
N LYS A 208 5.42 -2.62 6.67
CA LYS A 208 4.77 -2.42 7.96
C LYS A 208 4.95 -0.98 8.45
N TRP A 209 4.15 -0.59 9.43
CA TRP A 209 4.35 0.67 10.14
C TRP A 209 5.65 0.62 10.96
N ASP A 210 6.29 1.77 11.12
CA ASP A 210 7.41 1.97 12.03
C ASP A 210 6.89 2.08 13.46
N ASP A 211 6.72 0.93 14.11
CA ASP A 211 6.26 0.84 15.51
C ASP A 211 7.05 -0.15 16.36
N SER A 212 8.25 -0.53 15.89
CA SER A 212 9.11 -1.46 16.60
C SER A 212 9.51 -0.90 17.96
N ARG A 213 9.22 -1.69 18.99
CA ARG A 213 9.74 -1.48 20.35
C ARG A 213 11.06 -2.19 20.59
N SER A 214 11.61 -2.88 19.57
CA SER A 214 12.86 -3.61 19.69
C SER A 214 14.02 -2.65 19.94
N THR A 215 14.90 -3.03 20.87
CA THR A 215 16.17 -2.34 21.11
C THR A 215 17.21 -2.65 20.03
N GLU A 216 17.10 -3.81 19.37
CA GLU A 216 18.05 -4.24 18.32
C GLU A 216 17.74 -3.59 16.96
N LYS A 217 16.46 -3.29 16.70
CA LYS A 217 16.00 -2.60 15.48
C LYS A 217 15.01 -1.49 15.87
N PRO A 218 15.51 -0.33 16.33
CA PRO A 218 14.66 0.80 16.68
C PRO A 218 14.16 1.47 15.40
N CYS A 219 12.87 1.34 15.14
CA CYS A 219 12.12 2.16 14.20
C CYS A 219 10.85 2.60 14.94
N ARG A 220 11.05 3.52 15.88
CA ARG A 220 9.96 4.01 16.72
C ARG A 220 9.13 4.97 15.89
N VAL A 221 7.84 5.02 16.21
CA VAL A 221 6.91 6.01 15.63
C VAL A 221 7.46 7.45 15.75
N THR A 222 8.15 7.74 16.86
CA THR A 222 8.75 9.04 17.18
C THR A 222 9.97 9.41 16.34
N ASP A 223 10.54 8.47 15.59
CA ASP A 223 11.70 8.74 14.74
C ASP A 223 11.29 9.47 13.45
N GLY A 224 9.99 9.50 13.14
CA GLY A 224 9.41 10.39 12.12
C GLY A 224 9.64 9.97 10.67
N TYR A 225 10.09 8.73 10.42
CA TYR A 225 10.24 8.16 9.07
C TYR A 225 8.93 8.11 8.30
N ILE A 226 9.01 7.91 6.98
CA ILE A 226 7.85 7.93 6.10
C ILE A 226 6.79 6.90 6.50
N MET A 227 7.16 5.75 7.08
CA MET A 227 6.23 4.73 7.54
C MET A 227 5.82 4.87 9.02
N SER A 228 6.01 6.04 9.64
CA SER A 228 5.36 6.37 10.91
C SER A 228 3.84 6.24 10.80
N LYS A 229 3.18 5.81 11.88
CA LYS A 229 1.73 5.56 11.88
C LYS A 229 0.94 6.81 11.50
N ASN A 230 -0.18 6.61 10.79
CA ASN A 230 -1.11 7.69 10.47
C ASN A 230 -1.52 8.46 11.73
N GLY A 231 -1.45 9.80 11.66
CA GLY A 231 -1.74 10.68 12.79
C GLY A 231 -0.52 11.11 13.59
N GLU A 232 0.62 10.51 13.34
CA GLU A 232 1.89 10.85 13.97
C GLU A 232 2.70 11.76 13.04
N PRO A 233 3.62 12.57 13.58
CA PRO A 233 4.51 13.39 12.76
C PRO A 233 5.32 12.52 11.79
N THR A 234 5.30 12.90 10.52
CA THR A 234 6.21 12.38 9.50
C THR A 234 7.13 13.53 9.11
N GLU A 235 8.32 13.53 9.68
CA GLU A 235 9.31 14.60 9.52
C GLU A 235 10.35 14.27 8.45
N LEU A 236 10.59 12.97 8.25
CA LEU A 236 11.58 12.46 7.32
C LEU A 236 10.91 11.85 6.10
N ALA A 237 11.47 12.15 4.93
CA ALA A 237 10.98 11.63 3.66
C ALA A 237 11.48 10.19 3.37
N ASN A 238 12.48 9.68 4.09
CA ASN A 238 13.05 8.36 3.83
C ASN A 238 12.34 7.25 4.63
N PHE A 239 12.48 6.02 4.11
CA PHE A 239 12.11 4.79 4.79
C PHE A 239 13.10 4.43 5.90
N SER A 240 12.59 3.82 6.98
CA SER A 240 13.40 3.30 8.08
C SER A 240 14.07 1.97 7.70
N SER A 241 15.04 1.51 8.49
CA SER A 241 15.62 0.17 8.35
C SER A 241 14.57 -0.95 8.44
N CYS A 242 13.54 -0.78 9.25
CA CYS A 242 12.45 -1.76 9.37
C CYS A 242 11.57 -1.83 8.13
N SER A 243 11.42 -0.72 7.43
CA SER A 243 10.73 -0.72 6.14
C SER A 243 11.49 -1.56 5.11
N TYR A 244 12.83 -1.39 5.02
CA TYR A 244 13.67 -2.24 4.18
C TYR A 244 13.66 -3.72 4.58
N ASP A 245 13.57 -4.02 5.88
CA ASP A 245 13.46 -5.41 6.36
C ASP A 245 12.13 -6.07 5.98
N THR A 246 11.04 -5.29 5.94
CA THR A 246 9.69 -5.78 5.61
C THR A 246 9.37 -5.73 4.12
N TRP A 247 10.21 -5.05 3.34
CA TRP A 247 10.31 -5.19 1.89
C TRP A 247 10.91 -6.56 1.51
N ASP A 248 10.25 -7.61 1.99
CA ASP A 248 10.65 -8.99 1.80
C ASP A 248 9.80 -9.63 0.71
N PHE A 249 10.51 -10.00 -0.34
CA PHE A 249 10.19 -10.81 -1.52
C PHE A 249 9.14 -11.92 -1.37
N ASN A 250 8.83 -12.38 -0.15
CA ASN A 250 7.87 -13.46 0.10
C ASN A 250 6.46 -13.11 -0.37
N TYR A 251 6.11 -11.83 -0.33
CA TYR A 251 4.84 -11.35 -0.88
C TYR A 251 4.79 -11.47 -2.41
N PHE A 252 5.90 -11.20 -3.10
CA PHE A 252 5.97 -11.19 -4.57
C PHE A 252 6.22 -12.58 -5.18
N CYS A 253 6.74 -13.55 -4.41
CA CYS A 253 6.96 -14.92 -4.88
C CYS A 253 5.67 -15.69 -5.24
N HIS A 254 4.51 -15.29 -4.72
CA HIS A 254 3.23 -15.89 -5.12
C HIS A 254 2.64 -15.23 -6.37
N LEU A 255 3.18 -14.09 -6.82
CA LEU A 255 2.64 -13.28 -7.93
C LEU A 255 3.38 -13.50 -9.26
N THR A 256 4.50 -14.23 -9.25
CA THR A 256 5.50 -14.30 -10.32
C THR A 256 5.34 -15.49 -11.27
N ILE A 257 4.20 -16.20 -11.23
CA ILE A 257 3.90 -17.21 -12.28
C ILE A 257 3.56 -16.53 -13.63
N ARG A 258 3.41 -15.21 -13.68
CA ARG A 258 3.46 -14.45 -14.94
C ARG A 258 4.36 -13.23 -14.78
N ILE A 259 5.14 -12.98 -15.82
CA ILE A 259 5.95 -11.78 -16.01
C ILE A 259 4.98 -10.61 -16.21
N ALA A 260 5.21 -9.50 -15.50
CA ALA A 260 4.25 -8.47 -15.09
C ALA A 260 3.33 -8.93 -13.96
N LEU A 261 2.89 -8.01 -13.09
CA LEU A 261 1.75 -8.24 -12.19
C LEU A 261 0.50 -8.47 -13.05
N VAL A 262 0.44 -9.58 -13.78
CA VAL A 262 -0.76 -9.99 -14.49
C VAL A 262 -1.55 -10.78 -13.47
N CYS A 263 -2.36 -10.06 -12.70
CA CYS A 263 -3.38 -10.67 -11.85
C CYS A 263 -4.36 -11.43 -12.76
N THR A 264 -4.13 -12.73 -13.00
CA THR A 264 -5.10 -13.63 -13.67
C THR A 264 -6.12 -14.17 -12.68
#